data_AF-A0A0M0JGK5-F1
#
_entry.id   AF-A0A0M0JGK5-F1
#
_cell.length_a   1.000
_cell.length_b   1.000
_cell.length_c   1.000
_cell.angle_alpha   90.00
_cell.angle_beta   90.00
_cell.angle_gamma   90.00
#
_symmetry.space_group_name_H-M   'P 1'
#
loop_
_entity.id
_entity.type
_entity.pdbx_description
1 polymer ?
#
loop_
_entity_poly.entity_id
_entity_poly.type
_entity_poly.pdbx_seq_one_letter_code
_entity_poly.pdbx_strand_id
1 'polypeptide(L)'
;MISLISIVSSVDMVEIVFEAGKLGMALEKHAVSSVADGGAAAALKVKAGWVIRKVNDDDMPPDKAIIMKHAAAAMKAGSMTITFQQPLEDGKHHCIGCDKFIDAAQFDGAKNDLGAGPGRQTCCSCEEFADFCG
;
A
#
# COMPACT_ATOMS: atom_id res chain seq x y z
N MET A 1 -10.51 27.30 -4.76
CA MET A 1 -10.63 26.39 -5.92
C MET A 1 -10.42 24.99 -5.38
N ILE A 2 -11.50 24.29 -5.02
CA ILE A 2 -11.43 22.92 -4.51
C ILE A 2 -11.62 22.02 -5.74
N SER A 3 -10.55 21.33 -6.12
CA SER A 3 -10.51 20.45 -7.28
C SER A 3 -11.52 19.31 -7.10
N LEU A 4 -12.29 19.05 -8.15
CA LEU A 4 -13.21 17.94 -8.30
C LEU A 4 -12.45 16.61 -8.13
N ILE A 5 -12.57 15.96 -6.96
CA ILE A 5 -12.22 14.55 -6.82
C ILE A 5 -13.49 13.76 -7.06
N SER A 6 -13.60 13.23 -8.27
CA SER A 6 -14.64 12.30 -8.70
C SER A 6 -14.73 11.13 -7.73
N ILE A 7 -15.84 11.09 -6.99
CA ILE A 7 -16.20 10.01 -6.08
C ILE A 7 -16.62 8.81 -6.93
N VAL A 8 -15.72 7.87 -7.13
CA VAL A 8 -16.07 6.46 -7.32
C VAL A 8 -14.93 5.63 -6.73
N SER A 9 -15.26 4.75 -5.80
CA SER A 9 -14.37 3.89 -4.99
C SER A 9 -14.02 4.47 -3.63
N SER A 10 -14.32 3.71 -2.57
CA SER A 10 -14.16 4.02 -1.14
C SER A 10 -12.70 4.16 -0.67
N VAL A 11 -11.89 4.95 -1.36
CA VAL A 11 -10.45 5.11 -1.14
C VAL A 11 -10.07 6.59 -1.01
N ASP A 12 -9.12 6.86 -0.13
CA ASP A 12 -8.56 8.17 0.17
C ASP A 12 -7.06 8.18 -0.20
N MET A 13 -6.57 9.33 -0.68
CA MET A 13 -5.17 9.51 -1.04
C MET A 13 -4.50 10.43 -0.02
N VAL A 14 -3.53 9.89 0.72
CA VAL A 14 -2.78 10.61 1.75
C VAL A 14 -1.36 10.84 1.31
N GLU A 15 -0.96 12.10 1.27
CA GLU A 15 0.42 12.50 1.01
C GLU A 15 1.17 12.64 2.33
N ILE A 16 2.29 11.92 2.45
CA ILE A 16 3.09 11.90 3.67
C ILE A 16 4.52 12.24 3.30
N VAL A 17 5.07 13.25 3.97
CA VAL A 17 6.47 13.65 3.82
C VAL A 17 7.34 12.87 4.81
N PHE A 18 8.33 12.18 4.27
CA PHE A 18 9.38 11.51 5.01
C PHE A 18 10.67 12.32 4.93
N GLU A 19 11.25 12.57 6.10
CA GLU A 19 12.60 13.10 6.24
C GLU A 19 13.63 12.05 5.83
N ALA A 20 14.84 12.51 5.44
CA ALA A 20 15.96 11.64 5.14
C ALA A 20 16.22 10.64 6.28
N GLY A 21 16.19 9.35 5.95
CA GLY A 21 16.45 8.30 6.92
C GLY A 21 15.85 6.96 6.54
N LYS A 22 15.62 6.12 7.56
CA LYS A 22 14.93 4.84 7.39
C LYS A 22 13.43 5.06 7.47
N LEU A 23 12.71 4.66 6.42
CA LEU A 23 11.24 4.68 6.39
C LEU A 23 10.63 3.91 7.57
N GLY A 24 11.23 2.78 7.93
CA GLY A 24 10.68 1.90 8.96
C GLY A 24 9.39 1.21 8.51
N MET A 25 9.26 0.89 7.22
CA MET A 25 8.18 0.06 6.68
C MET A 25 8.75 -0.98 5.71
N ALA A 26 8.08 -2.11 5.58
CA ALA A 26 8.33 -3.09 4.54
C ALA A 26 7.26 -2.96 3.45
N LEU A 27 7.70 -3.16 2.21
CA LEU A 27 6.84 -3.13 1.04
C LEU A 27 6.83 -4.51 0.38
N GLU A 28 5.65 -4.88 -0.11
CA GLU A 28 5.43 -6.03 -0.98
C GLU A 28 4.75 -5.53 -2.25
N LYS A 29 5.44 -5.64 -3.40
CA LYS A 29 5.09 -4.88 -4.61
C LYS A 29 4.99 -3.38 -4.31
N HIS A 30 3.79 -2.81 -4.29
CA HIS A 30 3.47 -1.43 -3.94
C HIS A 30 2.68 -1.28 -2.65
N ALA A 31 2.31 -2.37 -1.99
CA ALA A 31 1.56 -2.35 -0.74
C ALA A 31 2.51 -2.40 0.47
N VAL A 32 2.15 -1.69 1.54
CA VAL A 32 2.84 -1.75 2.83
C VAL A 32 2.52 -3.08 3.49
N SER A 33 3.51 -3.96 3.60
CA SER A 33 3.34 -5.28 4.21
C SER A 33 3.48 -5.24 5.72
N SER A 34 4.40 -4.43 6.25
CA SER A 34 4.56 -4.23 7.69
C SER A 34 5.14 -2.86 8.00
N VAL A 35 4.93 -2.41 9.23
CA VAL A 35 5.47 -1.13 9.73
C VAL A 35 6.26 -1.45 10.98
N ALA A 36 7.50 -0.96 11.05
CA ALA A 36 8.38 -1.18 12.20
C ALA A 36 7.96 -0.24 13.34
N ASP A 37 7.77 -0.81 14.53
CA ASP A 37 7.50 -0.05 15.76
C ASP A 37 8.61 0.97 16.03
N GLY A 38 8.21 2.23 16.22
CA GLY A 38 9.14 3.34 16.42
C GLY A 38 9.85 3.85 15.15
N GLY A 39 9.52 3.33 13.96
CA GLY A 39 10.00 3.84 12.67
C GLY A 39 9.28 5.12 12.24
N ALA A 40 9.83 5.82 11.24
CA ALA A 40 9.23 7.04 10.69
C ALA A 40 7.80 6.79 10.18
N ALA A 41 7.56 5.65 9.53
CA ALA A 41 6.23 5.21 9.10
C ALA A 41 5.23 5.06 10.25
N ALA A 42 5.66 4.49 11.38
CA ALA A 42 4.81 4.36 12.58
C ALA A 42 4.49 5.74 13.19
N ALA A 43 5.50 6.63 13.25
CA ALA A 43 5.32 8.00 13.73
C ALA A 43 4.33 8.79 12.85
N LEU A 44 4.36 8.53 11.54
CA LEU A 44 3.46 9.13 10.53
C LEU A 44 2.12 8.39 10.40
N LYS A 45 1.85 7.42 11.29
CA LYS A 45 0.62 6.62 11.34
C LYS A 45 0.33 5.85 10.05
N VAL A 46 1.35 5.56 9.25
CA VAL A 46 1.22 4.63 8.12
C VAL A 46 0.82 3.28 8.67
N LYS A 47 -0.24 2.69 8.09
CA LYS A 47 -0.69 1.35 8.43
C LYS A 47 -0.29 0.37 7.34
N ALA A 48 -0.06 -0.87 7.75
CA ALA A 48 0.10 -1.95 6.80
C ALA A 48 -1.22 -2.16 6.01
N GLY A 49 -1.12 -2.46 4.71
CA GLY A 49 -2.23 -2.58 3.78
C GLY A 49 -2.49 -1.32 2.95
N TRP A 50 -1.79 -0.22 3.24
CA TRP A 50 -1.80 0.97 2.40
C TRP A 50 -0.98 0.74 1.13
N VAL A 51 -1.34 1.44 0.05
CA VAL A 51 -0.73 1.23 -1.26
C VAL A 51 -0.02 2.48 -1.72
N ILE A 52 1.25 2.38 -2.10
CA ILE A 52 1.99 3.49 -2.68
C ILE A 52 1.53 3.70 -4.11
N ARG A 53 1.07 4.92 -4.43
CA ARG A 53 0.71 5.33 -5.78
C ARG A 53 1.72 6.28 -6.39
N LYS A 54 2.27 7.19 -5.58
CA LYS A 54 3.29 8.14 -6.02
C LYS A 54 4.41 8.28 -5.01
N VAL A 55 5.61 8.56 -5.53
CA VAL A 55 6.77 8.98 -4.74
C VAL A 55 7.23 10.30 -5.33
N ASN A 56 7.17 11.36 -4.54
CA ASN A 56 7.22 12.76 -4.94
C ASN A 56 6.12 13.04 -5.98
N ASP A 57 6.50 13.46 -7.17
CA ASP A 57 5.58 13.75 -8.29
C ASP A 57 5.48 12.60 -9.30
N ASP A 58 6.24 11.51 -9.09
CA ASP A 58 6.30 10.37 -10.01
C ASP A 58 5.30 9.27 -9.63
N ASP A 59 4.44 8.90 -10.59
CA ASP A 59 3.54 7.74 -10.47
C ASP A 59 4.34 6.44 -10.47
N MET A 60 4.16 5.65 -9.43
CA MET A 60 4.88 4.40 -9.24
C MET A 60 4.07 3.21 -9.75
N PRO A 61 4.66 2.34 -10.58
CA PRO A 61 4.03 1.07 -10.94
C PRO A 61 3.99 0.13 -9.71
N PRO A 62 3.19 -0.95 -9.76
CA PRO A 62 3.11 -1.98 -8.71
C PRO A 62 4.36 -2.87 -8.63
N ASP A 63 5.54 -2.25 -8.58
CA ASP A 63 6.85 -2.91 -8.58
C ASP A 63 7.72 -2.40 -7.43
N LYS A 64 8.07 -3.33 -6.55
CA LYS A 64 8.86 -3.05 -5.34
C LYS A 64 10.25 -2.52 -5.66
N ALA A 65 10.91 -3.05 -6.69
CA ALA A 65 12.29 -2.66 -7.01
C ALA A 65 12.34 -1.24 -7.54
N ILE A 66 11.36 -0.86 -8.38
CA ILE A 66 11.21 0.51 -8.89
C ILE A 66 10.90 1.47 -7.74
N ILE A 67 9.91 1.15 -6.90
CA ILE A 67 9.53 1.99 -5.76
C ILE A 67 10.72 2.18 -4.81
N MET A 68 11.42 1.11 -4.43
CA MET A 68 12.59 1.23 -3.56
C MET A 68 13.73 2.02 -4.20
N LYS A 69 13.92 1.92 -5.52
CA LYS A 69 14.94 2.70 -6.24
C LYS A 69 14.59 4.20 -6.24
N HIS A 70 13.35 4.56 -6.54
CA HIS A 70 12.88 5.94 -6.48
C HIS A 70 12.93 6.49 -5.05
N ALA A 71 12.46 5.71 -4.08
CA ALA A 71 12.51 6.09 -2.67
C ALA A 71 13.94 6.30 -2.17
N ALA A 72 14.88 5.42 -2.55
CA ALA A 72 16.29 5.58 -2.20
C ALA A 72 16.92 6.82 -2.87
N ALA A 73 16.50 7.18 -4.09
CA ALA A 73 16.94 8.41 -4.76
C ALA A 73 16.38 9.66 -4.08
N ALA A 74 15.08 9.67 -3.74
CA ALA A 74 14.43 10.76 -3.02
C ALA A 74 15.03 10.95 -1.61
N MET A 75 15.32 9.86 -0.91
CA MET A 75 16.00 9.90 0.39
C MET A 75 17.41 10.52 0.32
N LYS A 76 18.14 10.31 -0.78
CA LYS A 76 19.44 10.99 -0.99
C LYS A 76 19.28 12.48 -1.24
N ALA A 77 18.14 12.93 -1.75
CA ALA A 77 17.84 14.34 -1.98
C ALA A 77 17.48 15.09 -0.69
N GLY A 78 17.13 14.38 0.38
CA GLY A 78 16.92 14.94 1.73
C GLY A 78 15.49 14.81 2.25
N SER A 79 14.50 14.85 1.36
CA SER A 79 13.08 14.67 1.71
C SER A 79 12.38 13.89 0.62
N MET A 80 11.39 13.10 1.00
CA MET A 80 10.58 12.31 0.08
C MET A 80 9.11 12.41 0.46
N THR A 81 8.27 12.80 -0.48
CA THR A 81 6.82 12.72 -0.33
C THR A 81 6.36 11.36 -0.87
N ILE A 82 5.48 10.66 -0.17
CA ILE A 82 4.84 9.45 -0.68
C ILE A 82 3.34 9.62 -0.60
N THR A 83 2.66 9.43 -1.73
CA THR A 83 1.20 9.38 -1.78
C THR A 83 0.75 7.94 -1.60
N PHE A 84 0.11 7.68 -0.46
CA PHE A 84 -0.53 6.42 -0.16
C PHE A 84 -2.00 6.47 -0.54
N GLN A 85 -2.51 5.34 -0.99
CA GLN A 85 -3.93 5.07 -1.12
C GLN A 85 -4.34 4.18 0.04
N GLN A 86 -5.32 4.65 0.81
CA GLN A 86 -5.91 3.95 1.95
C GLN A 86 -7.42 3.80 1.74
N PRO A 87 -8.09 2.82 2.38
CA PRO A 87 -9.53 2.78 2.37
C PRO A 87 -10.10 3.89 3.26
N LEU A 88 -11.26 4.45 2.87
CA LEU A 88 -11.99 5.43 3.68
C LEU A 88 -12.62 4.80 4.93
N GLU A 89 -12.88 3.50 4.90
CA GLU A 89 -13.46 2.73 5.99
C GLU A 89 -12.43 1.76 6.57
N ASP A 90 -12.26 1.80 7.91
CA ASP A 90 -11.44 0.83 8.63
C ASP A 90 -12.03 -0.58 8.49
N GLY A 91 -11.19 -1.58 8.13
CA GLY A 91 -11.59 -2.98 7.94
C GLY A 91 -11.54 -3.48 6.49
N LYS A 92 -11.29 -2.58 5.53
CA LYS A 92 -11.02 -2.95 4.14
C LYS A 92 -9.53 -3.20 3.93
N HIS A 93 -9.23 -4.25 3.18
CA HIS A 93 -7.88 -4.68 2.84
C HIS A 93 -7.67 -4.63 1.33
N HIS A 94 -6.44 -4.30 0.92
CA HIS A 94 -6.05 -4.26 -0.48
C HIS A 94 -5.79 -5.68 -1.01
N CYS A 95 -6.37 -5.99 -2.17
CA CYS A 95 -6.08 -7.20 -2.92
C CYS A 95 -5.04 -6.91 -4.02
N ILE A 96 -3.94 -7.66 -4.02
CA ILE A 96 -2.87 -7.51 -5.01
C ILE A 96 -3.28 -7.92 -6.42
N GLY A 97 -4.22 -8.86 -6.55
CA GLY A 97 -4.64 -9.41 -7.84
C GLY A 97 -5.50 -8.44 -8.63
N CYS A 98 -6.45 -7.78 -7.98
CA CYS A 98 -7.38 -6.85 -8.62
C CYS A 98 -7.17 -5.37 -8.27
N ASP A 99 -6.16 -5.06 -7.45
CA ASP A 99 -5.83 -3.70 -6.97
C ASP A 99 -7.00 -2.99 -6.23
N LYS A 100 -7.96 -3.76 -5.72
CA LYS A 100 -9.17 -3.25 -5.05
C LYS A 100 -9.07 -3.38 -3.54
N PHE A 101 -9.67 -2.41 -2.84
CA PHE A 101 -9.90 -2.48 -1.40
C PHE A 101 -11.24 -3.18 -1.15
N ILE A 102 -11.20 -4.29 -0.41
CA ILE A 102 -12.32 -5.20 -0.19
C ILE A 102 -12.38 -5.52 1.31
N ASP A 103 -13.55 -5.80 1.85
CA ASP A 103 -13.71 -6.21 3.26
C ASP A 103 -12.91 -7.47 3.60
N ALA A 104 -12.36 -7.52 4.82
CA ALA A 104 -11.62 -8.66 5.35
C ALA A 104 -12.36 -10.00 5.18
N ALA A 105 -13.70 -9.97 5.21
CA ALA A 105 -14.54 -11.15 5.04
C ALA A 105 -14.46 -11.79 3.64
N GLN A 106 -14.01 -11.06 2.62
CA GLN A 106 -13.82 -11.59 1.25
C GLN A 106 -12.41 -12.13 1.00
N PHE A 107 -11.57 -12.15 2.04
CA PHE A 107 -10.28 -12.80 2.04
C PHE A 107 -10.43 -14.12 2.81
N ASP A 108 -9.95 -15.22 2.23
CA ASP A 108 -10.05 -16.52 2.88
C ASP A 108 -9.16 -16.53 4.15
N GLY A 109 -9.80 -16.59 5.31
CA GLY A 109 -9.11 -16.53 6.61
C GLY A 109 -8.24 -17.75 6.93
N ALA A 110 -8.29 -18.81 6.10
CA ALA A 110 -7.49 -20.03 6.30
C ALA A 110 -6.19 -20.04 5.49
N LYS A 111 -6.01 -19.15 4.50
CA LYS A 111 -4.78 -19.04 3.68
C LYS A 111 -4.21 -17.63 3.56
N ASN A 112 -5.00 -16.59 3.82
CA ASN A 112 -4.46 -15.27 4.05
C ASN A 112 -3.96 -15.21 5.48
N ASP A 113 -2.71 -15.64 5.66
CA ASP A 113 -1.92 -15.33 6.84
C ASP A 113 -2.05 -13.83 7.14
N LEU A 114 -2.95 -13.46 8.05
CA LEU A 114 -2.89 -12.16 8.73
C LEU A 114 -1.52 -11.99 9.42
N GLY A 115 -0.72 -13.07 9.55
CA GLY A 115 0.69 -13.07 9.92
C GLY A 115 1.70 -12.78 8.79
N ALA A 116 1.33 -12.86 7.50
CA ALA A 116 2.18 -12.53 6.35
C ALA A 116 2.14 -11.03 6.00
N GLY A 117 1.25 -10.29 6.67
CA GLY A 117 1.10 -8.85 6.56
C GLY A 117 0.08 -8.45 5.48
N PRO A 118 -0.70 -7.39 5.70
CA PRO A 118 -1.83 -6.98 4.86
C PRO A 118 -1.48 -6.54 3.43
N GLY A 119 -0.21 -6.59 3.03
CA GLY A 119 0.27 -6.29 1.68
C GLY A 119 0.56 -7.51 0.81
N ARG A 120 0.27 -8.75 1.25
CA ARG A 120 0.50 -10.00 0.47
C ARG A 120 -0.77 -10.76 0.05
N GLN A 121 -1.96 -10.27 0.40
CA GLN A 121 -3.22 -10.99 0.24
C GLN A 121 -3.90 -10.83 -1.13
N THR A 122 -4.59 -11.88 -1.54
CA THR A 122 -5.48 -11.91 -2.71
C THR A 122 -6.89 -12.29 -2.27
N CYS A 123 -7.91 -11.64 -2.85
CA CYS A 123 -9.31 -11.94 -2.53
C CYS A 123 -9.73 -13.27 -3.17
N CYS A 124 -10.78 -13.91 -2.62
CA CYS A 124 -11.27 -15.21 -3.10
C CYS A 124 -11.52 -15.23 -4.63
N SER A 125 -12.05 -14.15 -5.19
CA SER A 125 -12.30 -14.05 -6.64
C SER A 125 -11.02 -14.06 -7.49
N CYS A 126 -9.88 -13.61 -6.95
CA CYS A 126 -8.59 -13.70 -7.63
C CYS A 126 -7.90 -15.04 -7.39
N GLU A 127 -8.18 -15.71 -6.27
CA GLU A 127 -7.67 -17.06 -5.98
C GLU A 127 -8.34 -18.12 -6.86
N GLU A 128 -9.66 -18.05 -7.07
CA GLU A 128 -10.39 -18.99 -7.95
C GLU A 128 -9.90 -18.96 -9.41
N PHE A 129 -9.35 -17.82 -9.88
CA PHE A 129 -8.75 -17.73 -11.21
C PHE A 129 -7.36 -18.37 -11.29
N ALA A 130 -6.62 -18.46 -10.17
CA ALA A 130 -5.33 -19.15 -10.13
C ALA A 130 -5.51 -20.68 -10.14
N ASP A 131 -6.59 -21.21 -9.54
CA ASP A 131 -6.92 -22.64 -9.54
C ASP A 131 -7.51 -23.14 -10.88
N PHE A 132 -8.02 -22.25 -11.76
CA PHE A 132 -8.54 -22.64 -13.08
C PHE A 132 -7.46 -22.69 -14.19
N CYS A 133 -6.23 -22.25 -13.90
CA CYS A 133 -5.07 -22.37 -14.79
C CYS A 133 -4.09 -23.47 -14.31
N GLY A 134 -4.60 -24.53 -13.68
CA GLY A 134 -3.87 -25.77 -13.38
C GLY A 134 -4.06 -26.83 -14.47
#